data_AF-A0A937F1V0-F1
#
_entry.id   AF-A0A937F1V0-F1
#
_cell.length_a   1.000
_cell.length_b   1.000
_cell.length_c   1.000
_cell.angle_alpha   90.00
_cell.angle_beta   90.00
_cell.angle_gamma   90.00
#
_symmetry.space_group_name_H-M   'P 1'
#
loop_
_entity.id
_entity.type
_entity.pdbx_description
1 polymer ?
#
loop_
_entity_poly.entity_id
_entity_poly.type
_entity_poly.pdbx_seq_one_letter_code
_entity_poly.pdbx_strand_id
1 'polypeptide(L)'
;MHRSKLFNQTRWQLAVWYAAVMGTILGLAGFTTYQMVAHSHWEAVQQELQSIAGTLHDSLEPKLKQPGQLEPAVQTVLPNLCLADHHCSLLPEETERHTLNAFQQSGYYIRFFDQSGILLATAGQVPTGLSTQLHDRNWQTLNDANSVRYQQYSLLLKNYQGLPWGYMQVGRSLKEFDDHLVFLKLTMLAGLPVTIVLIALASWSLAGLAMQPIYRSYQKMQQFTADAAHELRTPLATIRAIVESIRDVDCLTTAEMQEALAGVDRQNQRLVQLAQDLLLLSRLEVSSETLGNQTATAQPACCLNDLILDVVESLSVVEMAAPIQLITQIQVQELLHVAGDENQLVRLISNLLTNALQYTPAGGMVTVTLAQEDQDALIHVQDTGVGIAVADQPHIFDRFYRVSCDRSRHTGGAGLGLAIAKAIVQFHHGRIRVTSELGRGSTFTVYLPLLQTGRGHA
;
A
#
# COMPACT_ATOMS: atom_id res chain seq x y z
N MET A 1 -17.80 -18.05 -8.31
CA MET A 1 -16.45 -18.41 -8.83
C MET A 1 -15.85 -17.39 -9.80
N HIS A 2 -16.57 -16.88 -10.82
CA HIS A 2 -15.97 -16.00 -11.83
C HIS A 2 -15.42 -14.65 -11.31
N ARG A 3 -15.97 -14.12 -10.21
CA ARG A 3 -15.61 -12.80 -9.65
C ARG A 3 -14.37 -12.80 -8.75
N SER A 4 -14.08 -13.92 -8.09
CA SER A 4 -12.77 -14.15 -7.45
C SER A 4 -11.63 -14.15 -8.46
N LYS A 5 -11.90 -14.51 -9.72
CA LYS A 5 -10.91 -14.46 -10.81
C LYS A 5 -10.54 -13.04 -11.17
N LEU A 6 -11.49 -12.12 -11.32
CA LEU A 6 -11.19 -10.70 -11.63
C LEU A 6 -10.33 -10.08 -10.53
N PHE A 7 -10.68 -10.30 -9.27
CA PHE A 7 -9.89 -9.81 -8.14
C PHE A 7 -8.46 -10.38 -8.12
N ASN A 8 -8.33 -11.70 -8.31
CA ASN A 8 -7.02 -12.34 -8.39
C ASN A 8 -6.23 -11.89 -9.62
N GLN A 9 -6.90 -11.62 -10.75
CA GLN A 9 -6.28 -11.07 -11.96
C GLN A 9 -5.75 -9.66 -11.71
N THR A 10 -6.54 -8.76 -11.10
CA THR A 10 -6.10 -7.40 -10.78
C THR A 10 -4.93 -7.41 -9.80
N ARG A 11 -4.96 -8.28 -8.77
CA ARG A 11 -3.83 -8.46 -7.85
C ARG A 11 -2.56 -8.93 -8.56
N TRP A 12 -2.68 -9.92 -9.44
CA TRP A 12 -1.55 -10.40 -10.23
C TRP A 12 -1.02 -9.35 -11.19
N GLN A 13 -1.90 -8.61 -11.88
CA GLN A 13 -1.50 -7.53 -12.78
C GLN A 13 -0.74 -6.43 -12.05
N LEU A 14 -1.22 -6.00 -10.88
CA LEU A 14 -0.53 -5.00 -10.05
C LEU A 14 0.84 -5.53 -9.61
N ALA A 15 0.90 -6.74 -9.06
CA ALA A 15 2.17 -7.33 -8.60
C ALA A 15 3.19 -7.46 -9.74
N VAL A 16 2.76 -7.86 -10.94
CA VAL A 16 3.63 -7.98 -12.12
C VAL A 16 4.11 -6.60 -12.59
N TRP A 17 3.24 -5.59 -12.65
CA TRP A 17 3.64 -4.23 -13.03
C TRP A 17 4.64 -3.62 -12.06
N TYR A 18 4.39 -3.74 -10.75
CA TYR A 18 5.34 -3.25 -9.73
C TYR A 18 6.68 -3.97 -9.80
N ALA A 19 6.67 -5.30 -9.94
CA ALA A 19 7.90 -6.08 -10.08
C ALA A 19 8.67 -5.71 -11.37
N ALA A 20 7.97 -5.45 -12.48
CA ALA A 20 8.59 -5.05 -13.74
C ALA A 20 9.23 -3.66 -13.65
N VAL A 21 8.52 -2.67 -13.10
CA VAL A 21 9.04 -1.30 -12.93
C VAL A 21 10.23 -1.30 -11.97
N MET A 22 10.09 -1.93 -10.80
CA MET A 22 11.16 -1.96 -9.81
C MET A 22 12.37 -2.78 -10.28
N GLY A 23 12.13 -3.89 -10.98
CA GLY A 23 13.18 -4.68 -11.61
C GLY A 23 13.96 -3.88 -12.66
N THR A 24 13.27 -3.04 -13.44
CA THR A 24 13.91 -2.15 -14.43
C THR A 24 14.78 -1.10 -13.73
N ILE A 25 14.25 -0.46 -12.68
CA ILE A 25 14.99 0.56 -11.89
C ILE A 25 16.23 -0.05 -11.23
N LEU A 26 16.08 -1.18 -10.53
CA LEU A 26 17.18 -1.88 -9.87
C LEU A 26 18.21 -2.40 -10.86
N GLY A 27 17.78 -2.92 -12.02
CA GLY A 27 18.68 -3.35 -13.07
C GLY A 27 19.51 -2.20 -13.64
N LEU A 28 18.89 -1.05 -13.89
CA LEU A 28 19.58 0.14 -14.40
C LEU A 28 20.52 0.75 -13.35
N ALA A 29 20.11 0.81 -12.09
CA ALA A 29 20.96 1.24 -10.97
C ALA A 29 22.15 0.29 -10.75
N GLY A 30 21.92 -1.02 -10.84
CA GLY A 30 22.99 -2.02 -10.76
C GLY A 30 23.99 -1.88 -11.91
N PHE A 31 23.50 -1.76 -13.14
CA PHE A 31 24.35 -1.61 -14.33
C PHE A 31 25.20 -0.33 -14.28
N THR A 32 24.61 0.79 -13.87
CA THR A 32 25.33 2.07 -13.73
C THR A 32 26.39 2.00 -12.64
N THR A 33 26.09 1.37 -11.50
CA THR A 33 27.07 1.15 -10.43
C THR A 33 28.23 0.28 -10.90
N TYR A 34 27.94 -0.81 -11.63
CA TYR A 34 28.97 -1.68 -12.21
C TYR A 34 29.90 -0.90 -13.16
N GLN A 35 29.34 -0.10 -14.06
CA GLN A 35 30.10 0.75 -14.99
C GLN A 35 30.99 1.74 -14.23
N MET A 36 30.46 2.40 -13.20
CA MET A 36 31.18 3.38 -12.40
C MET A 36 32.35 2.74 -11.64
N VAL A 37 32.13 1.60 -10.98
CA VAL A 37 33.18 0.87 -10.25
C VAL A 37 34.26 0.38 -11.22
N ALA A 38 33.87 -0.22 -12.35
CA ALA A 38 34.82 -0.68 -13.36
C ALA A 38 35.68 0.47 -13.91
N HIS A 39 35.07 1.63 -14.18
CA HIS A 39 35.78 2.80 -14.68
C HIS A 39 36.72 3.39 -13.63
N SER A 40 36.26 3.57 -12.39
CA SER A 40 37.07 4.12 -11.30
C SER A 40 38.29 3.26 -10.98
N HIS A 41 38.12 1.93 -10.90
CA HIS A 41 39.25 1.03 -10.68
C HIS A 41 40.22 1.01 -11.86
N TRP A 42 39.72 1.14 -13.10
CA TRP A 42 40.57 1.25 -14.28
C TRP A 42 41.46 2.49 -14.24
N GLU A 43 40.90 3.65 -13.87
CA GLU A 43 41.66 4.88 -13.69
C GLU A 43 42.68 4.77 -12.55
N ALA A 44 42.31 4.13 -11.43
CA ALA A 44 43.19 3.90 -10.30
C ALA A 44 44.43 3.07 -10.72
N VAL A 45 44.24 1.98 -11.47
CA VAL A 45 45.34 1.16 -11.99
C VAL A 45 46.27 1.99 -12.90
N GLN A 46 45.72 2.87 -13.74
CA GLN A 46 46.53 3.72 -14.60
C GLN A 46 47.33 4.76 -13.81
N GLN A 47 46.72 5.43 -12.83
CA GLN A 47 47.41 6.39 -11.98
C GLN A 47 48.53 5.74 -11.15
N GLU A 48 48.27 4.56 -10.59
CA GLU A 48 49.25 3.79 -9.84
C GLU A 48 50.45 3.40 -10.73
N LEU A 49 50.18 2.86 -11.93
CA LEU A 49 51.24 2.52 -12.90
C LEU A 49 52.05 3.75 -13.32
N GLN A 50 51.41 4.89 -13.59
CA GLN A 50 52.09 6.11 -13.98
C GLN A 50 52.95 6.68 -12.85
N SER A 51 52.45 6.66 -11.60
CA SER A 51 53.20 7.12 -10.42
C SER A 51 54.43 6.27 -10.16
N ILE A 52 54.28 4.94 -10.24
CA ILE A 52 55.39 4.00 -10.09
C ILE A 52 56.42 4.19 -11.22
N ALA A 53 55.96 4.29 -12.46
CA ALA A 53 56.84 4.49 -13.61
C ALA A 53 57.59 5.83 -13.54
N GLY A 54 56.93 6.91 -13.12
CA GLY A 54 57.55 8.22 -12.91
C GLY A 54 58.60 8.20 -11.80
N THR A 55 58.29 7.58 -10.65
CA THR A 55 59.23 7.47 -9.51
C THR A 55 60.48 6.67 -9.91
N LEU A 56 60.31 5.60 -10.69
CA LEU A 56 61.42 4.82 -11.23
C LEU A 56 62.20 5.62 -12.27
N HIS A 57 61.53 6.34 -13.17
CA HIS A 57 62.15 7.20 -14.17
C HIS A 57 63.08 8.23 -13.51
N ASP A 58 62.58 9.01 -12.54
CA ASP A 58 63.35 10.04 -11.84
C ASP A 58 64.53 9.46 -11.02
N SER A 59 64.35 8.25 -10.47
CA SER A 59 65.40 7.55 -9.70
C SER A 59 66.51 6.97 -10.58
N LEU A 60 66.21 6.70 -11.86
CA LEU A 60 67.11 6.02 -12.80
C LEU A 60 67.91 6.99 -13.67
N GLU A 61 67.32 8.06 -14.21
CA GLU A 61 68.00 8.98 -15.14
C GLU A 61 69.37 9.49 -14.65
N PRO A 62 69.56 9.87 -13.37
CA PRO A 62 70.86 10.36 -12.88
C PRO A 62 71.96 9.28 -12.87
N LYS A 63 71.59 8.00 -12.94
CA LYS A 63 72.50 6.84 -12.89
C LYS A 63 72.90 6.34 -14.27
N LEU A 64 72.21 6.78 -15.33
CA LEU A 64 72.42 6.37 -16.71
C LEU A 64 73.46 7.25 -17.41
N LYS A 65 74.53 6.66 -17.95
CA LYS A 65 75.63 7.36 -18.61
C LYS A 65 75.66 7.10 -20.11
N GLN A 66 75.83 5.84 -20.52
CA GLN A 66 75.98 5.47 -21.94
C GLN A 66 74.68 4.87 -22.49
N PRO A 67 74.13 5.37 -23.61
CA PRO A 67 72.94 4.80 -24.25
C PRO A 67 73.12 3.31 -24.51
N GLY A 68 72.10 2.50 -24.16
CA GLY A 68 72.11 1.06 -24.40
C GLY A 68 72.97 0.23 -23.44
N GLN A 69 73.72 0.84 -22.52
CA GLN A 69 74.50 0.12 -21.50
C GLN A 69 73.92 0.37 -20.10
N LEU A 70 73.51 -0.69 -19.41
CA LEU A 70 73.02 -0.62 -18.04
C LEU A 70 74.20 -0.57 -17.06
N GLU A 71 74.39 0.55 -16.37
CA GLU A 71 75.44 0.69 -15.38
C GLU A 71 75.16 -0.15 -14.12
N PRO A 72 76.21 -0.65 -13.42
CA PRO A 72 76.03 -1.35 -12.14
C PRO A 72 75.27 -0.53 -11.08
N ALA A 73 75.28 0.80 -11.20
CA ALA A 73 74.48 1.70 -10.36
C ALA A 73 72.97 1.47 -10.50
N VAL A 74 72.47 0.96 -11.63
CA VAL A 74 71.05 0.64 -11.84
C VAL A 74 70.64 -0.59 -11.03
N GLN A 75 71.53 -1.58 -10.87
CA GLN A 75 71.31 -2.77 -10.04
C GLN A 75 71.16 -2.42 -8.55
N THR A 76 71.65 -1.26 -8.11
CA THR A 76 71.43 -0.79 -6.73
C THR A 76 69.99 -0.31 -6.48
N VAL A 77 69.29 0.11 -7.53
CA VAL A 77 67.88 0.56 -7.49
C VAL A 77 66.95 -0.63 -7.76
N LEU A 78 67.31 -1.49 -8.70
CA LEU A 78 66.58 -2.70 -9.07
C LEU A 78 67.49 -3.93 -8.89
N PRO A 79 67.55 -4.52 -7.67
CA PRO A 79 68.45 -5.63 -7.38
C PRO A 79 68.11 -6.93 -8.12
N ASN A 80 66.84 -7.09 -8.54
CA ASN A 80 66.35 -8.27 -9.27
C ASN A 80 66.32 -8.05 -10.80
N LEU A 81 67.28 -7.29 -11.33
CA LEU A 81 67.39 -7.00 -12.76
C LEU A 81 68.07 -8.16 -13.49
N CYS A 82 67.38 -8.69 -14.50
CA CYS A 82 67.84 -9.75 -15.39
C CYS A 82 68.30 -9.16 -16.73
N LEU A 83 69.57 -9.35 -17.10
CA LEU A 83 70.08 -8.92 -18.42
C LEU A 83 69.64 -9.91 -19.51
N ALA A 84 69.24 -9.39 -20.69
CA ALA A 84 68.69 -10.20 -21.78
C ALA A 84 69.66 -11.28 -22.31
N ASP A 85 70.97 -11.07 -22.16
CA ASP A 85 72.01 -12.00 -22.60
C ASP A 85 72.37 -13.10 -21.58
N HIS A 86 71.76 -13.11 -20.38
CA HIS A 86 72.06 -14.08 -19.32
C HIS A 86 70.82 -14.89 -18.91
N HIS A 87 70.98 -16.20 -18.70
CA HIS A 87 69.90 -17.06 -18.18
C HIS A 87 69.66 -16.75 -16.70
N CYS A 88 68.62 -15.97 -16.41
CA CYS A 88 68.25 -15.67 -15.03
C CYS A 88 67.52 -16.84 -14.40
N SER A 89 68.16 -17.43 -13.41
CA SER A 89 67.50 -18.33 -12.46
C SER A 89 66.80 -17.45 -11.42
N LEU A 90 65.49 -17.63 -11.21
CA LEU A 90 64.78 -17.03 -10.08
C LEU A 90 65.45 -17.52 -8.79
N LEU A 91 66.24 -16.67 -8.13
CA LEU A 91 66.76 -16.95 -6.78
C LEU A 91 65.57 -16.96 -5.79
N PRO A 92 65.45 -17.96 -4.90
CA PRO A 92 64.45 -17.92 -3.84
C PRO A 92 64.82 -16.86 -2.81
N GLU A 93 63.77 -16.18 -2.34
CA GLU A 93 63.60 -15.44 -1.07
C GLU A 93 64.81 -15.36 -0.14
N GLU A 94 65.40 -14.18 0.00
CA GLU A 94 65.83 -13.58 1.28
C GLU A 94 66.58 -12.27 1.00
N THR A 95 65.85 -11.15 0.93
CA THR A 95 66.49 -9.85 1.17
C THR A 95 65.48 -8.88 1.79
N GLU A 96 65.63 -8.64 3.10
CA GLU A 96 64.87 -7.66 3.86
C GLU A 96 65.15 -6.23 3.37
N ARG A 97 64.39 -5.76 2.37
CA ARG A 97 64.18 -4.33 2.11
C ARG A 97 62.70 -4.07 1.85
N HIS A 98 62.03 -3.51 2.85
CA HIS A 98 60.57 -3.33 2.93
C HIS A 98 59.91 -2.51 1.79
N THR A 99 60.66 -1.82 0.93
CA THR A 99 60.08 -0.99 -0.15
C THR A 99 60.02 -1.69 -1.51
N LEU A 100 60.78 -2.77 -1.74
CA LEU A 100 60.85 -3.47 -3.03
C LEU A 100 60.11 -4.81 -3.08
N ASN A 101 59.68 -5.36 -1.93
CA ASN A 101 58.77 -6.52 -1.88
C ASN A 101 57.38 -6.22 -2.49
N ALA A 102 56.96 -4.96 -2.52
CA ALA A 102 55.69 -4.54 -3.11
C ALA A 102 55.62 -4.79 -4.64
N PHE A 103 56.76 -4.78 -5.34
CA PHE A 103 56.82 -5.06 -6.78
C PHE A 103 56.68 -6.56 -7.09
N GLN A 104 57.17 -7.44 -6.21
CA GLN A 104 57.17 -8.88 -6.43
C GLN A 104 55.84 -9.54 -6.06
N GLN A 105 55.10 -9.02 -5.08
CA GLN A 105 53.80 -9.58 -4.67
C GLN A 105 52.62 -9.13 -5.55
N SER A 106 52.75 -8.00 -6.26
CA SER A 106 51.61 -7.35 -6.94
C SER A 106 51.59 -7.55 -8.46
N GLY A 107 52.34 -8.53 -8.99
CA GLY A 107 52.33 -8.89 -10.41
C GLY A 107 52.86 -7.80 -11.35
N TYR A 108 53.82 -7.00 -10.89
CA TYR A 108 54.50 -5.99 -11.69
C TYR A 108 55.69 -6.57 -12.46
N TYR A 109 55.97 -6.01 -13.63
CA TYR A 109 57.18 -6.25 -14.37
C TYR A 109 57.73 -4.96 -14.98
N ILE A 110 59.03 -4.93 -15.19
CA ILE A 110 59.75 -3.82 -15.81
C ILE A 110 60.59 -4.37 -16.97
N ARG A 111 60.66 -3.64 -18.08
CA ARG A 111 61.48 -3.97 -19.25
C ARG A 111 62.26 -2.74 -19.69
N PHE A 112 63.53 -2.91 -19.99
CA PHE A 112 64.41 -1.86 -20.51
C PHE A 112 64.73 -2.16 -21.98
N PHE A 113 64.67 -1.13 -22.81
CA PHE A 113 65.00 -1.21 -24.22
C PHE A 113 66.05 -0.16 -24.56
N ASP A 114 66.90 -0.46 -25.53
CA ASP A 114 67.79 0.53 -26.11
C ASP A 114 67.03 1.51 -27.03
N GLN A 115 67.74 2.46 -27.64
CA GLN A 115 67.16 3.40 -28.61
C GLN A 115 66.64 2.72 -29.89
N SER A 116 67.14 1.52 -30.21
CA SER A 116 66.73 0.75 -31.39
C SER A 116 65.50 -0.14 -31.13
N GLY A 117 65.03 -0.19 -29.89
CA GLY A 117 63.88 -0.98 -29.46
C GLY A 117 64.21 -2.44 -29.13
N ILE A 118 65.48 -2.77 -28.91
CA ILE A 118 65.94 -4.10 -28.48
C ILE A 118 65.92 -4.18 -26.95
N LEU A 119 65.39 -5.29 -26.42
CA LEU A 119 65.30 -5.56 -24.99
C LEU A 119 66.71 -5.73 -24.37
N LEU A 120 67.04 -4.90 -23.39
CA LEU A 120 68.30 -4.92 -22.65
C LEU A 120 68.21 -5.73 -21.35
N ALA A 121 67.12 -5.54 -20.61
CA ALA A 121 66.92 -6.18 -19.31
C ALA A 121 65.45 -6.23 -18.90
N THR A 122 65.14 -7.12 -17.98
CA THR A 122 63.82 -7.27 -17.37
C THR A 122 63.91 -7.36 -15.85
N ALA A 123 62.86 -6.99 -15.14
CA ALA A 123 62.73 -7.23 -13.70
C ALA A 123 61.28 -7.62 -13.37
N GLY A 124 61.11 -8.45 -12.34
CA GLY A 124 59.79 -8.96 -11.94
C GLY A 124 59.29 -10.11 -12.80
N GLN A 125 58.01 -10.43 -12.70
CA GLN A 125 57.39 -11.55 -13.42
C GLN A 125 56.91 -11.10 -14.81
N VAL A 126 57.79 -11.17 -15.80
CA VAL A 126 57.45 -10.83 -17.19
C VAL A 126 56.54 -11.91 -17.79
N PRO A 127 55.40 -11.52 -18.41
CA PRO A 127 54.51 -12.47 -19.08
C PRO A 127 55.19 -13.25 -20.20
N THR A 128 54.84 -14.53 -20.34
CA THR A 128 55.35 -15.38 -21.42
C THR A 128 54.73 -15.02 -22.76
N GLY A 129 55.54 -14.99 -23.82
CA GLY A 129 55.07 -14.73 -25.20
C GLY A 129 55.00 -13.25 -25.60
N LEU A 130 55.54 -12.32 -24.80
CA LEU A 130 55.64 -10.91 -25.16
C LEU A 130 56.71 -10.66 -26.25
N SER A 131 56.39 -9.78 -27.21
CA SER A 131 57.36 -9.33 -28.22
C SER A 131 58.58 -8.68 -27.57
N THR A 132 59.77 -8.96 -28.10
CA THR A 132 61.05 -8.36 -27.71
C THR A 132 61.29 -6.98 -28.33
N GLN A 133 60.38 -6.51 -29.19
CA GLN A 133 60.46 -5.21 -29.84
C GLN A 133 59.55 -4.17 -29.16
N LEU A 134 60.09 -2.97 -28.99
CA LEU A 134 59.35 -1.81 -28.48
C LEU A 134 58.22 -1.43 -29.45
N HIS A 135 57.03 -1.19 -28.89
CA HIS A 135 55.90 -0.62 -29.62
C HIS A 135 55.69 0.83 -29.16
N ASP A 136 55.51 1.75 -30.12
CA ASP A 136 55.52 3.22 -29.96
C ASP A 136 54.29 3.82 -29.24
N ARG A 137 53.49 3.00 -28.52
CA ARG A 137 52.34 3.49 -27.73
C ARG A 137 52.68 3.56 -26.26
N ASN A 138 52.39 4.72 -25.65
CA ASN A 138 52.57 4.95 -24.21
C ASN A 138 51.76 3.96 -23.36
N TRP A 139 50.50 3.69 -23.71
CA TRP A 139 49.65 2.72 -23.01
C TRP A 139 49.32 1.53 -23.89
N GLN A 140 49.45 0.32 -23.34
CA GLN A 140 49.14 -0.93 -24.03
C GLN A 140 48.49 -1.93 -23.07
N THR A 141 47.47 -2.63 -23.55
CA THR A 141 46.91 -3.80 -22.87
C THR A 141 47.38 -5.04 -23.62
N LEU A 142 48.04 -5.95 -22.92
CA LEU A 142 48.67 -7.14 -23.47
C LEU A 142 48.02 -8.38 -22.86
N ASN A 143 47.99 -9.48 -23.61
CA ASN A 143 47.54 -10.76 -23.08
C ASN A 143 48.70 -11.74 -23.08
N ASP A 144 48.83 -12.52 -22.01
CA ASP A 144 49.79 -13.62 -21.97
C ASP A 144 49.25 -14.88 -22.69
N ALA A 145 50.06 -15.94 -22.73
CA ALA A 145 49.68 -17.22 -23.32
C ALA A 145 48.45 -17.87 -22.64
N ASN A 146 48.11 -17.47 -21.41
CA ASN A 146 46.96 -17.95 -20.65
C ASN A 146 45.75 -16.99 -20.74
N SER A 147 45.76 -16.01 -21.67
CA SER A 147 44.75 -14.96 -21.82
C SER A 147 44.60 -14.02 -20.60
N VAL A 148 45.58 -13.96 -19.71
CA VAL A 148 45.59 -12.98 -18.61
C VAL A 148 45.97 -11.62 -19.18
N ARG A 149 45.17 -10.60 -18.86
CA ARG A 149 45.40 -9.23 -19.33
C ARG A 149 46.43 -8.53 -18.45
N TYR A 150 47.28 -7.72 -19.07
CA TYR A 150 48.28 -6.88 -18.43
C TYR A 150 48.14 -5.46 -18.96
N GLN A 151 48.25 -4.48 -18.09
CA GLN A 151 48.32 -3.08 -18.49
C GLN A 151 49.78 -2.61 -18.40
N GLN A 152 50.27 -1.97 -19.45
CA GLN A 152 51.66 -1.53 -19.59
C GLN A 152 51.73 -0.05 -19.94
N TYR A 153 52.70 0.65 -19.33
CA TYR A 153 53.05 2.04 -19.59
C TYR A 153 54.52 2.16 -20.03
N SER A 154 54.77 2.88 -21.12
CA SER A 154 56.11 3.08 -21.70
C SER A 154 56.58 4.53 -21.52
N LEU A 155 57.84 4.71 -21.09
CA LEU A 155 58.49 6.00 -20.89
C LEU A 155 59.86 6.02 -21.58
N LEU A 156 60.24 7.17 -22.13
CA LEU A 156 61.60 7.43 -22.61
C LEU A 156 62.49 7.76 -21.42
N LEU A 157 63.65 7.10 -21.32
CA LEU A 157 64.71 7.44 -20.36
C LEU A 157 65.75 8.33 -21.01
N LYS A 158 66.28 9.30 -20.27
CA LYS A 158 67.43 10.11 -20.66
C LYS A 158 68.63 9.80 -19.77
N ASN A 159 69.82 10.09 -20.28
CA ASN A 159 71.06 10.03 -19.50
C ASN A 159 71.21 11.30 -18.62
N TYR A 160 72.23 11.32 -17.76
CA TYR A 160 72.55 12.48 -16.90
C TYR A 160 72.79 13.81 -17.65
N GLN A 161 72.97 13.77 -18.97
CA GLN A 161 73.16 14.94 -19.84
C GLN A 161 71.87 15.37 -20.55
N GLY A 162 70.75 14.67 -20.32
CA GLY A 162 69.46 14.93 -20.97
C GLY A 162 69.32 14.37 -22.39
N LEU A 163 70.28 13.56 -22.86
CA LEU A 163 70.20 12.87 -24.16
C LEU A 163 69.37 11.58 -24.02
N PRO A 164 68.61 11.17 -25.05
CA PRO A 164 67.85 9.92 -25.00
C PRO A 164 68.78 8.74 -24.71
N TRP A 165 68.40 7.87 -23.77
CA TRP A 165 69.15 6.66 -23.39
C TRP A 165 68.51 5.39 -23.96
N GLY A 166 67.18 5.31 -23.87
CA GLY A 166 66.40 4.13 -24.23
C GLY A 166 64.98 4.24 -23.67
N TYR A 167 64.25 3.14 -23.60
CA TYR A 167 62.87 3.12 -23.09
C TYR A 167 62.73 2.20 -21.88
N MET A 168 61.89 2.59 -20.94
CA MET A 168 61.45 1.78 -19.81
C MET A 168 59.96 1.48 -19.97
N GLN A 169 59.59 0.22 -19.88
CA GLN A 169 58.21 -0.21 -19.81
C GLN A 169 57.92 -0.78 -18.43
N VAL A 170 56.84 -0.34 -17.81
CA VAL A 170 56.33 -0.87 -16.54
C VAL A 170 54.95 -1.44 -16.79
N GLY A 171 54.69 -2.66 -16.38
CA GLY A 171 53.39 -3.30 -16.51
C GLY A 171 52.93 -4.03 -15.26
N ARG A 172 51.62 -4.27 -15.17
CA ARG A 172 50.97 -5.01 -14.08
C ARG A 172 49.91 -5.95 -14.63
N SER A 173 49.72 -7.10 -13.98
CA SER A 173 48.58 -8.00 -14.23
C SER A 173 47.25 -7.37 -13.85
N LEU A 174 46.24 -7.52 -14.69
CA LEU A 174 44.85 -7.16 -14.42
C LEU A 174 44.03 -8.34 -13.87
N LYS A 175 44.66 -9.48 -13.56
CA LYS A 175 43.95 -10.68 -13.08
C LYS A 175 43.11 -10.40 -11.84
N GLU A 176 43.69 -9.73 -10.85
CA GLU A 176 42.99 -9.38 -9.61
C GLU A 176 41.80 -8.46 -9.90
N PHE A 177 41.96 -7.46 -10.79
CA PHE A 177 40.88 -6.59 -11.22
C PHE A 177 39.76 -7.36 -11.95
N ASP A 178 40.13 -8.27 -12.85
CA ASP A 178 39.18 -9.09 -13.60
C ASP A 178 38.40 -10.04 -12.69
N ASP A 179 39.08 -10.67 -11.70
CA ASP A 179 38.46 -11.54 -10.71
C ASP A 179 37.43 -10.77 -9.85
N HIS A 180 37.74 -9.54 -9.44
CA HIS A 180 36.80 -8.67 -8.71
C HIS A 180 35.57 -8.31 -9.56
N LEU A 181 35.75 -7.99 -10.84
CA LEU A 181 34.63 -7.69 -11.74
C LEU A 181 33.75 -8.90 -12.00
N VAL A 182 34.33 -10.09 -12.13
CA VAL A 182 33.58 -11.35 -12.28
C VAL A 182 32.74 -11.62 -11.02
N PHE A 183 33.32 -11.46 -9.83
CA PHE A 183 32.59 -11.64 -8.57
C PHE A 183 31.43 -10.64 -8.44
N LEU A 184 31.67 -9.36 -8.73
CA LEU A 184 30.65 -8.32 -8.70
C LEU A 184 29.50 -8.64 -9.68
N LYS A 185 29.83 -9.06 -10.91
CA LYS A 185 28.86 -9.45 -11.94
C LYS A 185 28.02 -10.64 -11.50
N LEU A 186 28.65 -11.69 -10.94
CA LEU A 186 27.94 -12.88 -10.45
C LEU A 186 26.95 -12.52 -9.33
N THR A 187 27.40 -11.69 -8.38
CA THR A 187 26.58 -11.22 -7.26
C THR A 187 25.38 -10.42 -7.74
N MET A 188 25.54 -9.54 -8.74
CA MET A 188 24.43 -8.81 -9.35
C MET A 188 23.45 -9.73 -10.10
N LEU A 189 23.96 -10.70 -10.87
CA LEU A 189 23.15 -11.62 -11.66
C LEU A 189 22.32 -12.56 -10.77
N ALA A 190 22.84 -12.95 -9.61
CA ALA A 190 22.11 -13.73 -8.61
C ALA A 190 21.21 -12.87 -7.70
N GLY A 191 21.64 -11.68 -7.30
CA GLY A 191 20.91 -10.82 -6.38
C GLY A 191 19.67 -10.17 -6.99
N LEU A 192 19.73 -9.74 -8.25
CA LEU A 192 18.61 -9.11 -8.95
C LEU A 192 17.34 -10.00 -9.01
N PRO A 193 17.39 -11.28 -9.44
CA PRO A 193 16.18 -12.11 -9.46
C PRO A 193 15.63 -12.38 -8.05
N VAL A 194 16.50 -12.56 -7.05
CA VAL A 194 16.07 -12.76 -5.65
C VAL A 194 15.31 -11.54 -5.14
N THR A 195 15.85 -10.34 -5.36
CA THR A 195 15.17 -9.09 -4.95
C THR A 195 13.85 -8.89 -5.69
N ILE A 196 13.79 -9.16 -7.00
CA ILE A 196 12.54 -9.07 -7.79
C ILE A 196 11.48 -10.03 -7.24
N VAL A 197 11.84 -11.27 -6.89
CA VAL A 197 10.89 -12.25 -6.31
C VAL A 197 10.36 -11.76 -4.97
N LEU A 198 11.23 -11.24 -4.10
CA LEU A 198 10.81 -10.67 -2.80
C LEU A 198 9.87 -9.48 -2.99
N ILE A 199 10.17 -8.57 -3.93
CA ILE A 199 9.31 -7.42 -4.26
C ILE A 199 7.97 -7.90 -4.80
N ALA A 200 7.94 -8.91 -5.67
CA ALA A 200 6.70 -9.44 -6.23
C ALA A 200 5.81 -10.06 -5.15
N LEU A 201 6.38 -10.82 -4.22
CA LEU A 201 5.65 -11.41 -3.08
C LEU A 201 5.09 -10.33 -2.14
N ALA A 202 5.92 -9.35 -1.77
CA ALA A 202 5.50 -8.22 -0.94
C ALA A 202 4.37 -7.41 -1.61
N SER A 203 4.53 -7.10 -2.90
CA SER A 203 3.53 -6.39 -3.71
C SER A 203 2.21 -7.15 -3.78
N TRP A 204 2.26 -8.47 -3.95
CA TRP A 204 1.07 -9.32 -3.99
C TRP A 204 0.30 -9.35 -2.66
N SER A 205 1.02 -9.31 -1.55
CA SER A 205 0.45 -9.25 -0.19
C SER A 205 -0.22 -7.90 0.06
N LEU A 206 0.50 -6.80 -0.17
CA LEU A 206 0.00 -5.42 -0.02
C LEU A 206 -1.21 -5.13 -0.92
N ALA A 207 -1.17 -5.57 -2.18
CA ALA A 207 -2.30 -5.43 -3.09
C ALA A 207 -3.55 -6.17 -2.58
N GLY A 208 -3.37 -7.28 -1.87
CA GLY A 208 -4.47 -8.01 -1.21
C GLY A 208 -5.14 -7.18 -0.11
N LEU A 209 -4.34 -6.56 0.76
CA LEU A 209 -4.83 -5.70 1.84
C LEU A 209 -5.54 -4.46 1.30
N ALA A 210 -4.95 -3.79 0.30
CA ALA A 210 -5.52 -2.57 -0.28
C ALA A 210 -6.86 -2.82 -1.00
N MET A 211 -7.04 -3.98 -1.64
CA MET A 211 -8.26 -4.28 -2.39
C MET A 211 -9.38 -4.88 -1.54
N GLN A 212 -9.09 -5.38 -0.34
CA GLN A 212 -10.11 -5.96 0.56
C GLN A 212 -11.25 -5.00 0.94
N PRO A 213 -11.01 -3.72 1.33
CA PRO A 213 -12.10 -2.80 1.64
C PRO A 213 -12.96 -2.49 0.40
N ILE A 214 -12.33 -2.28 -0.76
CA ILE A 214 -13.03 -2.03 -2.03
C ILE A 214 -13.93 -3.21 -2.38
N TYR A 215 -13.43 -4.44 -2.25
CA TYR A 215 -14.20 -5.63 -2.53
C TYR A 215 -15.41 -5.78 -1.60
N ARG A 216 -15.23 -5.53 -0.30
CA ARG A 216 -16.33 -5.55 0.68
C ARG A 216 -17.39 -4.49 0.39
N SER A 217 -16.98 -3.27 0.08
CA SER A 217 -17.89 -2.18 -0.30
C SER A 217 -18.68 -2.54 -1.57
N TYR A 218 -18.00 -3.06 -2.58
CA TYR A 218 -18.63 -3.51 -3.82
C TYR A 218 -19.64 -4.65 -3.60
N GLN A 219 -19.31 -5.64 -2.76
CA GLN A 219 -20.23 -6.72 -2.40
C GLN A 219 -21.49 -6.19 -1.70
N LYS A 220 -21.32 -5.28 -0.73
CA LYS A 220 -22.44 -4.62 -0.05
C LYS A 220 -23.32 -3.84 -1.02
N MET A 221 -22.73 -3.10 -1.95
CA MET A 221 -23.47 -2.35 -2.97
C MET A 221 -24.26 -3.27 -3.92
N GLN A 222 -23.67 -4.41 -4.32
CA GLN A 222 -24.38 -5.39 -5.14
C GLN A 222 -25.56 -6.02 -4.39
N GLN A 223 -25.33 -6.44 -3.15
CA GLN A 223 -26.38 -7.00 -2.30
C GLN A 223 -27.52 -5.98 -2.11
N PHE A 224 -27.18 -4.73 -1.76
CA PHE A 224 -28.13 -3.63 -1.65
C PHE A 224 -28.96 -3.42 -2.90
N THR A 225 -28.33 -3.45 -4.08
CA THR A 225 -29.03 -3.27 -5.37
C THR A 225 -29.97 -4.44 -5.66
N ALA A 226 -29.53 -5.68 -5.37
CA ALA A 226 -30.35 -6.87 -5.55
C ALA A 226 -31.56 -6.89 -4.61
N ASP A 227 -31.36 -6.55 -3.33
CA ASP A 227 -32.41 -6.51 -2.32
C ASP A 227 -33.41 -5.39 -2.62
N ALA A 228 -32.94 -4.19 -2.98
CA ALA A 228 -33.80 -3.08 -3.41
C ALA A 228 -34.64 -3.46 -4.64
N ALA A 229 -34.06 -4.13 -5.64
CA ALA A 229 -34.80 -4.60 -6.81
C ALA A 229 -35.87 -5.64 -6.44
N HIS A 230 -35.62 -6.48 -5.44
CA HIS A 230 -36.59 -7.45 -4.95
C HIS A 230 -37.76 -6.75 -4.24
N GLU A 231 -37.47 -5.85 -3.30
CA GLU A 231 -38.49 -5.13 -2.54
C GLU A 231 -39.32 -4.17 -3.40
N LEU A 232 -38.75 -3.60 -4.47
CA LEU A 232 -39.49 -2.81 -5.46
C LEU A 232 -40.43 -3.66 -6.34
N ARG A 233 -40.04 -4.90 -6.65
CA ARG A 233 -40.83 -5.77 -7.54
C ARG A 233 -42.16 -6.18 -6.92
N THR A 234 -42.20 -6.41 -5.61
CA THR A 234 -43.40 -6.85 -4.90
C THR A 234 -44.57 -5.86 -5.00
N PRO A 235 -44.46 -4.58 -4.58
CA PRO A 235 -45.55 -3.62 -4.72
C PRO A 235 -45.92 -3.36 -6.19
N LEU A 236 -44.95 -3.37 -7.12
CA LEU A 236 -45.24 -3.26 -8.55
C LEU A 236 -46.07 -4.44 -9.07
N ALA A 237 -45.77 -5.67 -8.64
CA ALA A 237 -46.55 -6.85 -8.98
C ALA A 237 -47.97 -6.78 -8.40
N THR A 238 -48.12 -6.29 -7.17
CA THR A 238 -49.43 -6.08 -6.54
C THR A 238 -50.25 -5.01 -7.27
N ILE A 239 -49.66 -3.85 -7.61
CA ILE A 239 -50.32 -2.81 -8.41
C ILE A 239 -50.78 -3.39 -9.74
N ARG A 240 -49.89 -4.12 -10.42
CA ARG A 240 -50.22 -4.76 -11.70
C ARG A 240 -51.39 -5.74 -11.58
N ALA A 241 -51.39 -6.60 -10.56
CA ALA A 241 -52.48 -7.54 -10.33
C ALA A 241 -53.81 -6.84 -10.04
N ILE A 242 -53.81 -5.74 -9.27
CA ILE A 242 -55.01 -4.93 -9.02
C ILE A 242 -55.52 -4.32 -10.33
N VAL A 243 -54.63 -3.73 -11.13
CA VAL A 243 -55.00 -3.13 -12.42
C VAL A 243 -55.51 -4.17 -13.43
N GLU A 244 -54.88 -5.33 -13.51
CA GLU A 244 -55.35 -6.46 -14.35
C GLU A 244 -56.72 -6.95 -13.87
N SER A 245 -56.93 -7.08 -12.55
CA SER A 245 -58.23 -7.47 -11.98
C SER A 245 -59.33 -6.45 -12.27
N ILE A 246 -59.04 -5.15 -12.29
CA ILE A 246 -60.02 -4.12 -12.66
C ILE A 246 -60.36 -4.23 -14.16
N ARG A 247 -59.36 -4.55 -14.99
CA ARG A 247 -59.51 -4.60 -16.45
C ARG A 247 -60.32 -5.83 -16.92
N ASP A 248 -60.21 -6.95 -16.23
CA ASP A 248 -60.85 -8.22 -16.61
C ASP A 248 -62.31 -8.35 -16.13
N VAL A 249 -62.82 -7.38 -15.36
CA VAL A 249 -64.19 -7.38 -14.82
C VAL A 249 -65.06 -6.37 -15.57
N ASP A 250 -66.13 -6.83 -16.22
CA ASP A 250 -67.02 -5.99 -17.05
C ASP A 250 -67.84 -4.95 -16.24
N CYS A 251 -68.20 -5.26 -14.99
CA CYS A 251 -68.97 -4.38 -14.11
C CYS A 251 -68.46 -4.45 -12.67
N LEU A 252 -67.75 -3.42 -12.21
CA LEU A 252 -67.39 -3.22 -10.80
C LEU A 252 -68.39 -2.29 -10.13
N THR A 253 -68.73 -2.57 -8.88
CA THR A 253 -69.45 -1.61 -8.03
C THR A 253 -68.55 -0.42 -7.70
N THR A 254 -69.14 0.74 -7.37
CA THR A 254 -68.38 1.92 -6.95
C THR A 254 -67.50 1.64 -5.72
N ALA A 255 -67.95 0.76 -4.82
CA ALA A 255 -67.20 0.36 -3.63
C ALA A 255 -65.95 -0.45 -3.99
N GLU A 256 -66.06 -1.45 -4.86
CA GLU A 256 -64.92 -2.26 -5.32
C GLU A 256 -63.89 -1.43 -6.08
N MET A 257 -64.35 -0.48 -6.91
CA MET A 257 -63.46 0.45 -7.61
C MET A 257 -62.68 1.35 -6.63
N GLN A 258 -63.35 1.87 -5.60
CA GLN A 258 -62.71 2.66 -4.56
C GLN A 258 -61.70 1.84 -3.75
N GLU A 259 -62.02 0.59 -3.41
CA GLU A 259 -61.10 -0.31 -2.71
C GLU A 259 -59.86 -0.62 -3.56
N ALA A 260 -60.04 -0.86 -4.86
CA ALA A 260 -58.95 -1.15 -5.78
C ALA A 260 -58.03 0.08 -5.97
N LEU A 261 -58.61 1.28 -6.15
CA LEU A 261 -57.85 2.54 -6.20
C LEU A 261 -57.10 2.80 -4.90
N ALA A 262 -57.73 2.58 -3.74
CA ALA A 262 -57.07 2.68 -2.44
C ALA A 262 -55.93 1.64 -2.30
N GLY A 263 -56.10 0.45 -2.88
CA GLY A 263 -55.06 -0.57 -2.99
C GLY A 263 -53.84 -0.08 -3.77
N VAL A 264 -54.06 0.52 -4.94
CA VAL A 264 -52.99 1.11 -5.77
C VAL A 264 -52.28 2.25 -5.05
N ASP A 265 -53.05 3.17 -4.44
CA ASP A 265 -52.49 4.32 -3.73
C ASP A 265 -51.61 3.87 -2.54
N ARG A 266 -52.07 2.90 -1.74
CA ARG A 266 -51.26 2.32 -0.65
C ARG A 266 -49.93 1.73 -1.15
N GLN A 267 -49.93 1.01 -2.28
CA GLN A 267 -48.69 0.46 -2.84
C GLN A 267 -47.79 1.54 -3.43
N ASN A 268 -48.36 2.60 -4.02
CA ASN A 268 -47.60 3.73 -4.53
C ASN A 268 -46.92 4.51 -3.40
N GLN A 269 -47.65 4.80 -2.32
CA GLN A 269 -47.07 5.42 -1.12
C GLN A 269 -45.94 4.57 -0.54
N ARG A 270 -46.11 3.24 -0.52
CA ARG A 270 -45.05 2.31 -0.09
C ARG A 270 -43.80 2.38 -0.99
N LEU A 271 -43.97 2.47 -2.30
CA LEU A 271 -42.86 2.65 -3.25
C LEU A 271 -42.12 3.97 -3.03
N VAL A 272 -42.86 5.07 -2.82
CA VAL A 272 -42.29 6.39 -2.53
C VAL A 272 -41.48 6.36 -1.24
N GLN A 273 -42.05 5.79 -0.17
CA GLN A 273 -41.36 5.66 1.11
C GLN A 273 -40.07 4.84 0.98
N LEU A 274 -40.13 3.71 0.29
CA LEU A 274 -38.96 2.86 0.06
C LEU A 274 -37.87 3.58 -0.74
N ALA A 275 -38.24 4.33 -1.78
CA ALA A 275 -37.28 5.13 -2.54
C ALA A 275 -36.61 6.21 -1.67
N GLN A 276 -37.39 6.89 -0.82
CA GLN A 276 -36.87 7.89 0.12
C GLN A 276 -35.93 7.25 1.16
N ASP A 277 -36.29 6.09 1.71
CA ASP A 277 -35.47 5.32 2.65
C ASP A 277 -34.11 4.94 2.03
N LEU A 278 -34.11 4.46 0.78
CA LEU A 278 -32.88 4.09 0.07
C LEU A 278 -32.00 5.32 -0.22
N LEU A 279 -32.60 6.43 -0.64
CA LEU A 279 -31.89 7.69 -0.88
C LEU A 279 -31.27 8.24 0.41
N LEU A 280 -32.00 8.18 1.52
CA LEU A 280 -31.52 8.61 2.83
C LEU A 280 -30.33 7.76 3.28
N LEU A 281 -30.44 6.43 3.24
CA LEU A 281 -29.35 5.52 3.60
C LEU A 281 -28.09 5.78 2.76
N SER A 282 -28.25 5.93 1.45
CA SER A 282 -27.13 6.23 0.54
C SER A 282 -26.41 7.53 0.92
N ARG A 283 -27.17 8.59 1.24
CA ARG A 283 -26.60 9.88 1.67
C ARG A 283 -25.86 9.78 2.99
N LEU A 284 -26.46 9.14 4.00
CA LEU A 284 -25.86 9.02 5.34
C LEU A 284 -24.58 8.19 5.34
N GLU A 285 -24.48 7.17 4.48
CA GLU A 285 -23.29 6.33 4.35
C GLU A 285 -22.12 7.07 3.70
N VAL A 286 -22.37 7.81 2.62
CA VAL A 286 -21.33 8.63 1.96
C VAL A 286 -20.81 9.71 2.90
N SER A 287 -21.70 10.35 3.66
CA SER A 287 -21.33 11.38 4.62
C SER A 287 -20.55 10.81 5.81
N SER A 288 -20.93 9.63 6.34
CA SER A 288 -20.20 9.01 7.45
C SER A 288 -18.75 8.64 7.09
N GLU A 289 -18.48 8.27 5.82
CA GLU A 289 -17.13 7.97 5.34
C GLU A 289 -16.26 9.22 5.11
N THR A 290 -16.87 10.37 4.82
CA THR A 290 -16.16 11.63 4.54
C THR A 290 -16.01 12.55 5.77
N LEU A 291 -16.88 12.42 6.78
CA LEU A 291 -16.88 13.28 7.98
C LEU A 291 -15.98 12.82 9.13
N GLY A 292 -15.14 11.80 8.94
CA GLY A 292 -14.22 11.30 9.98
C GLY A 292 -13.31 12.35 10.64
N ASN A 293 -13.24 13.59 10.12
CA ASN A 293 -12.43 14.69 10.64
C ASN A 293 -13.13 16.07 10.68
N GLN A 294 -14.44 16.19 10.40
CA GLN A 294 -15.11 17.50 10.41
C GLN A 294 -15.83 17.69 11.75
N THR A 295 -15.35 18.65 12.54
CA THR A 295 -15.93 19.04 13.82
C THR A 295 -17.42 19.36 13.68
N ALA A 296 -18.22 18.91 14.65
CA ALA A 296 -19.67 19.10 14.79
C ALA A 296 -20.16 20.58 14.88
N THR A 297 -19.30 21.53 14.51
CA THR A 297 -19.45 22.97 14.72
C THR A 297 -20.34 23.68 13.69
N ALA A 298 -20.89 22.97 12.69
CA ALA A 298 -21.72 23.58 11.64
C ALA A 298 -23.17 23.06 11.56
N GLN A 299 -23.56 22.10 12.41
CA GLN A 299 -24.94 21.60 12.43
C GLN A 299 -25.79 22.40 13.43
N PRO A 300 -27.08 22.63 13.14
CA PRO A 300 -27.96 23.32 14.07
C PRO A 300 -28.15 22.51 15.36
N ALA A 301 -28.45 23.23 16.45
CA ALA A 301 -28.78 22.61 17.73
C ALA A 301 -30.25 22.15 17.71
N CYS A 302 -30.47 20.86 18.01
CA CYS A 302 -31.80 20.25 18.07
C CYS A 302 -32.14 19.88 19.52
N CYS A 303 -33.32 20.30 19.99
CA CYS A 303 -33.82 19.98 21.32
C CYS A 303 -34.50 18.60 21.33
N LEU A 304 -33.89 17.59 21.97
CA LEU A 304 -34.42 16.22 21.96
C LEU A 304 -35.75 16.08 22.70
N ASN A 305 -35.99 16.91 23.72
CA ASN A 305 -37.23 16.90 24.48
C ASN A 305 -38.43 17.16 23.58
N ASP A 306 -38.35 18.21 22.75
CA ASP A 306 -39.42 18.63 21.84
C ASP A 306 -39.66 17.55 20.78
N LEU A 307 -38.59 17.03 20.16
CA LEU A 307 -38.70 16.01 19.13
C LEU A 307 -39.34 14.71 19.63
N ILE A 308 -39.02 14.27 20.85
CA ILE A 308 -39.64 13.07 21.41
C ILE A 308 -41.13 13.31 21.67
N LEU A 309 -41.50 14.47 22.22
CA LEU A 309 -42.89 14.82 22.48
C LEU A 309 -43.70 14.91 21.18
N ASP A 310 -43.17 15.58 20.16
CA ASP A 310 -43.83 15.71 18.85
C ASP A 310 -44.05 14.36 18.19
N VAL A 311 -43.04 13.47 18.23
CA VAL A 311 -43.18 12.12 17.66
C VAL A 311 -44.20 11.29 18.43
N VAL A 312 -44.18 11.32 19.76
CA VAL A 312 -45.16 10.61 20.60
C VAL A 312 -46.56 11.12 20.32
N GLU A 313 -46.77 12.43 20.23
CA GLU A 313 -48.06 13.02 19.90
C GLU A 313 -48.54 12.56 18.52
N SER A 314 -47.66 12.56 17.52
CA SER A 314 -48.00 12.08 16.16
C SER A 314 -48.41 10.60 16.11
N LEU A 315 -47.87 9.78 17.01
CA LEU A 315 -48.14 8.34 17.10
C LEU A 315 -49.31 8.00 18.04
N SER A 316 -49.81 8.96 18.82
CA SER A 316 -50.98 8.77 19.70
C SER A 316 -52.24 8.33 18.93
N VAL A 317 -52.37 8.75 17.66
CA VAL A 317 -53.48 8.32 16.79
C VAL A 317 -53.41 6.82 16.48
N VAL A 318 -52.21 6.24 16.43
CA VAL A 318 -51.99 4.80 16.23
C VAL A 318 -52.32 4.01 17.50
N GLU A 319 -52.07 4.59 18.67
CA GLU A 319 -52.46 4.05 19.98
C GLU A 319 -53.98 3.89 20.12
N MET A 320 -54.76 4.82 19.56
CA MET A 320 -56.23 4.71 19.60
C MET A 320 -56.77 3.54 18.75
N ALA A 321 -55.99 3.07 17.76
CA ALA A 321 -56.38 1.98 16.86
C ALA A 321 -55.96 0.59 17.36
N ALA A 322 -54.97 0.50 18.26
CA ALA A 322 -54.48 -0.74 18.86
C ALA A 322 -54.27 -0.54 20.37
N PRO A 323 -54.85 -1.37 21.26
CA PRO A 323 -54.87 -1.13 22.71
C PRO A 323 -53.50 -1.36 23.36
N ILE A 324 -52.51 -0.55 23.03
CA ILE A 324 -51.14 -0.56 23.54
C ILE A 324 -50.97 0.74 24.32
N GLN A 325 -50.33 0.72 25.48
CA GLN A 325 -50.06 1.95 26.24
C GLN A 325 -48.74 2.58 25.80
N LEU A 326 -48.75 3.83 25.35
CA LEU A 326 -47.54 4.60 25.04
C LEU A 326 -47.20 5.56 26.20
N ILE A 327 -46.06 5.33 26.86
CA ILE A 327 -45.62 6.10 28.03
C ILE A 327 -44.36 6.90 27.67
N THR A 328 -44.36 8.19 28.03
CA THR A 328 -43.19 9.06 27.86
C THR A 328 -42.63 9.45 29.22
N GLN A 329 -41.31 9.30 29.39
CA GLN A 329 -40.58 9.62 30.61
C GLN A 329 -39.40 10.53 30.30
N ILE A 330 -39.50 11.80 30.65
CA ILE A 330 -38.39 12.77 30.50
C ILE A 330 -37.70 12.88 31.86
N GLN A 331 -36.53 12.23 31.99
CA GLN A 331 -35.74 12.13 33.23
C GLN A 331 -34.53 13.07 33.20
N VAL A 332 -34.76 14.34 32.81
CA VAL A 332 -33.70 15.35 32.72
C VAL A 332 -34.15 16.64 33.41
N GLN A 333 -33.19 17.35 34.02
CA GLN A 333 -33.45 18.63 34.70
C GLN A 333 -33.39 19.81 33.72
N GLU A 334 -32.59 19.69 32.67
CA GLU A 334 -32.38 20.70 31.63
C GLU A 334 -32.70 20.12 30.24
N LEU A 335 -33.02 20.99 29.28
CA LEU A 335 -33.30 20.59 27.90
C LEU A 335 -32.03 20.08 27.21
N LEU A 336 -32.09 18.87 26.67
CA LEU A 336 -30.95 18.23 26.02
C LEU A 336 -30.85 18.65 24.55
N HIS A 337 -29.69 19.19 24.18
CA HIS A 337 -29.43 19.64 22.82
C HIS A 337 -28.34 18.81 22.16
N VAL A 338 -28.55 18.41 20.91
CA VAL A 338 -27.58 17.69 20.08
C VAL A 338 -27.36 18.44 18.76
N ALA A 339 -26.15 18.34 18.21
CA ALA A 339 -25.85 18.89 16.88
C ALA A 339 -26.39 17.93 15.82
N GLY A 340 -27.24 18.38 14.90
CA GLY A 340 -27.82 17.45 13.95
C GLY A 340 -28.83 18.01 12.96
N ASP A 341 -29.49 17.09 12.26
CA ASP A 341 -30.64 17.38 11.41
C ASP A 341 -31.90 16.89 12.13
N GLU A 342 -32.81 17.82 12.40
CA GLU A 342 -34.05 17.57 13.12
C GLU A 342 -34.91 16.48 12.46
N ASN A 343 -35.05 16.51 11.14
CA ASN A 343 -35.86 15.52 10.40
C ASN A 343 -35.26 14.12 10.52
N GLN A 344 -33.93 14.02 10.57
CA GLN A 344 -33.26 12.75 10.79
C GLN A 344 -33.50 12.23 12.20
N LEU A 345 -33.36 13.08 13.22
CA LEU A 345 -33.62 12.69 14.62
C LEU A 345 -35.08 12.27 14.84
N VAL A 346 -36.04 13.00 14.27
CA VAL A 346 -37.47 12.62 14.24
C VAL A 346 -37.65 11.25 13.61
N ARG A 347 -37.00 10.98 12.47
CA ARG A 347 -37.09 9.69 11.78
C ARG A 347 -36.45 8.55 12.56
N LEU A 348 -35.35 8.81 13.26
CA LEU A 348 -34.73 7.86 14.19
C LEU A 348 -35.72 7.45 15.28
N ILE A 349 -36.32 8.42 15.99
CA ILE A 349 -37.26 8.17 17.09
C ILE A 349 -38.51 7.46 16.56
N SER A 350 -39.08 7.95 15.45
CA SER A 350 -40.25 7.35 14.80
C SER A 350 -40.02 5.90 14.37
N ASN A 351 -38.85 5.58 13.81
CA ASN A 351 -38.51 4.20 13.42
C ASN A 351 -38.46 3.26 14.62
N LEU A 352 -37.89 3.70 15.74
CA LEU A 352 -37.81 2.87 16.96
C LEU A 352 -39.19 2.68 17.60
N LEU A 353 -39.98 3.76 17.72
CA LEU A 353 -41.33 3.71 18.30
C LEU A 353 -42.31 2.91 17.44
N THR A 354 -42.28 3.09 16.12
CA THR A 354 -43.15 2.33 15.21
C THR A 354 -42.81 0.84 15.28
N ASN A 355 -41.53 0.49 15.40
CA ASN A 355 -41.09 -0.89 15.60
C ASN A 355 -41.62 -1.44 16.94
N ALA A 356 -41.43 -0.70 18.04
CA ALA A 356 -41.95 -1.09 19.35
C ALA A 356 -43.47 -1.31 19.33
N LEU A 357 -44.24 -0.39 18.75
CA LEU A 357 -45.70 -0.50 18.63
C LEU A 357 -46.13 -1.68 17.75
N GLN A 358 -45.44 -1.91 16.63
CA GLN A 358 -45.78 -2.97 15.68
C GLN A 358 -45.57 -4.39 16.25
N TYR A 359 -44.55 -4.57 17.09
CA TYR A 359 -44.20 -5.88 17.64
C TYR A 359 -44.67 -6.10 19.08
N THR A 360 -45.41 -5.13 19.63
CA THR A 360 -46.10 -5.24 20.91
C THR A 360 -47.52 -5.77 20.70
N PRO A 361 -47.92 -6.88 21.35
CA PRO A 361 -49.30 -7.37 21.26
C PRO A 361 -50.28 -6.41 21.96
N ALA A 362 -51.56 -6.54 21.61
CA ALA A 362 -52.65 -5.84 22.28
C ALA A 362 -52.60 -6.05 23.81
N GLY A 363 -52.76 -4.96 24.56
CA GLY A 363 -52.63 -4.91 26.02
C GLY A 363 -51.20 -4.71 26.53
N GLY A 364 -50.21 -4.65 25.63
CA GLY A 364 -48.82 -4.36 25.99
C GLY A 364 -48.52 -2.87 26.19
N MET A 365 -47.24 -2.57 26.42
CA MET A 365 -46.77 -1.24 26.74
C MET A 365 -45.48 -0.91 26.00
N VAL A 366 -45.37 0.34 25.54
CA VAL A 366 -44.15 0.93 24.98
C VAL A 366 -43.79 2.15 25.81
N THR A 367 -42.56 2.20 26.32
CA THR A 367 -42.05 3.33 27.10
C THR A 367 -40.87 3.97 26.36
N VAL A 368 -40.96 5.29 26.13
CA VAL A 368 -39.82 6.10 25.68
C VAL A 368 -39.28 6.92 26.84
N THR A 369 -37.99 6.76 27.11
CA THR A 369 -37.31 7.50 28.18
C THR A 369 -36.20 8.36 27.59
N LEU A 370 -36.18 9.65 27.93
CA LEU A 370 -35.06 10.54 27.68
C LEU A 370 -34.31 10.76 28.99
N ALA A 371 -33.03 10.44 29.02
CA ALA A 371 -32.14 10.63 30.15
C ALA A 371 -30.81 11.24 29.70
N GLN A 372 -29.97 11.63 30.65
CA GLN A 372 -28.60 12.07 30.42
C GLN A 372 -27.64 11.15 31.16
N GLU A 373 -26.57 10.71 30.50
CA GLU A 373 -25.44 9.99 31.10
C GLU A 373 -24.14 10.65 30.63
N ASP A 374 -23.38 11.22 31.56
CA ASP A 374 -22.15 11.97 31.28
C ASP A 374 -22.33 13.07 30.20
N GLN A 375 -21.72 12.87 29.03
CA GLN A 375 -21.77 13.78 27.87
C GLN A 375 -22.75 13.33 26.78
N ASP A 376 -23.52 12.27 27.02
CA ASP A 376 -24.45 11.71 26.04
C ASP A 376 -25.92 11.89 26.50
N ALA A 377 -26.79 12.21 25.55
CA ALA A 377 -28.23 12.03 25.68
C ALA A 377 -28.57 10.56 25.44
N LEU A 378 -29.35 9.97 26.34
CA LEU A 378 -29.83 8.60 26.26
C LEU A 378 -31.31 8.58 25.88
N ILE A 379 -31.64 7.87 24.81
CA ILE A 379 -33.02 7.59 24.41
C ILE A 379 -33.23 6.08 24.54
N HIS A 380 -34.06 5.68 25.50
CA HIS A 380 -34.51 4.30 25.64
C HIS A 380 -35.89 4.14 25.04
N VAL A 381 -36.05 3.17 24.14
CA VAL A 381 -37.34 2.71 23.66
C VAL A 381 -37.52 1.26 24.11
N GLN A 382 -38.36 1.07 25.11
CA GLN A 382 -38.64 -0.23 25.72
C GLN A 382 -40.04 -0.71 25.34
N ASP A 383 -40.16 -1.95 24.93
CA ASP A 383 -41.44 -2.60 24.59
C ASP A 383 -41.64 -3.88 25.42
N THR A 384 -42.90 -4.25 25.66
CA THR A 384 -43.29 -5.55 26.23
C THR A 384 -43.71 -6.55 25.13
N GLY A 385 -43.08 -6.46 23.97
CA GLY A 385 -43.45 -7.21 22.77
C GLY A 385 -42.93 -8.63 22.75
N VAL A 386 -42.89 -9.20 21.54
CA VAL A 386 -42.47 -10.60 21.32
C VAL A 386 -41.00 -10.88 21.62
N GLY A 387 -40.18 -9.84 21.76
CA GLY A 387 -38.73 -9.95 21.93
C GLY A 387 -38.01 -10.49 20.69
N ILE A 388 -36.67 -10.53 20.76
CA ILE A 388 -35.76 -10.86 19.66
C ILE A 388 -34.84 -11.98 20.13
N ALA A 389 -34.79 -13.08 19.36
CA ALA A 389 -33.90 -14.19 19.67
C ALA A 389 -32.42 -13.76 19.58
N VAL A 390 -31.58 -14.31 20.45
CA VAL A 390 -30.16 -13.95 20.56
C VAL A 390 -29.41 -14.10 19.23
N ALA A 391 -29.78 -15.08 18.41
CA ALA A 391 -29.19 -15.30 17.09
C ALA A 391 -29.47 -14.17 16.08
N ASP A 392 -30.59 -13.45 16.26
CA ASP A 392 -31.04 -12.42 15.31
C ASP A 392 -30.57 -11.02 15.72
N GLN A 393 -30.29 -10.79 17.01
CA GLN A 393 -29.87 -9.50 17.55
C GLN A 393 -28.65 -8.86 16.83
N PRO A 394 -27.63 -9.60 16.37
CA PRO A 394 -26.53 -9.02 15.60
C PRO A 394 -26.96 -8.48 14.22
N HIS A 395 -28.07 -8.98 13.68
CA HIS A 395 -28.50 -8.78 12.30
C HIS A 395 -29.69 -7.83 12.15
N ILE A 396 -30.40 -7.47 13.23
CA ILE A 396 -31.59 -6.60 13.15
C ILE A 396 -31.33 -5.20 12.58
N PHE A 397 -30.07 -4.77 12.58
CA PHE A 397 -29.66 -3.49 11.99
C PHE A 397 -29.14 -3.63 10.55
N ASP A 398 -29.08 -4.85 10.01
CA ASP A 398 -28.74 -5.09 8.61
C ASP A 398 -29.92 -4.68 7.73
N ARG A 399 -29.62 -4.13 6.54
CA ARG A 399 -30.65 -3.67 5.60
C ARG A 399 -31.50 -4.86 5.14
N PHE A 400 -32.80 -4.65 5.02
CA PHE A 400 -33.77 -5.66 4.56
C PHE A 400 -33.88 -6.91 5.45
N TYR A 401 -33.20 -6.93 6.61
CA TYR A 401 -33.25 -8.08 7.52
C TYR A 401 -34.57 -8.13 8.29
N ARG A 402 -35.13 -9.34 8.41
CA ARG A 402 -36.42 -9.59 9.10
C ARG A 402 -36.38 -10.95 9.79
N VAL A 403 -36.79 -10.99 11.06
CA VAL A 403 -36.73 -12.19 11.93
C VAL A 403 -37.71 -13.31 11.53
N SER A 404 -38.83 -13.02 10.86
CA SER A 404 -39.79 -14.06 10.42
C SER A 404 -40.64 -13.63 9.23
N CYS A 405 -40.75 -14.48 8.20
CA CYS A 405 -41.49 -14.21 6.96
C CYS A 405 -43.02 -14.45 7.04
N ASP A 406 -43.52 -15.22 8.02
CA ASP A 406 -44.90 -15.73 7.98
C ASP A 406 -45.96 -14.81 8.63
N ARG A 407 -45.61 -14.10 9.72
CA ARG A 407 -46.55 -13.16 10.37
C ARG A 407 -46.46 -11.73 9.81
N SER A 408 -45.41 -11.45 9.04
CA SER A 408 -44.96 -10.11 8.68
C SER A 408 -45.32 -9.67 7.25
N ARG A 409 -45.98 -10.55 6.47
CA ARG A 409 -46.55 -10.20 5.16
C ARG A 409 -47.69 -9.19 5.29
N HIS A 410 -48.40 -9.18 6.42
CA HIS A 410 -49.52 -8.26 6.66
C HIS A 410 -49.09 -6.91 7.26
N THR A 411 -47.93 -6.80 7.91
CA THR A 411 -47.50 -5.59 8.64
C THR A 411 -46.51 -4.68 7.88
N GLY A 412 -46.13 -5.03 6.64
CA GLY A 412 -45.77 -4.04 5.61
C GLY A 412 -44.39 -3.34 5.68
N GLY A 413 -43.49 -3.69 6.60
CA GLY A 413 -42.16 -3.07 6.68
C GLY A 413 -41.14 -3.64 5.67
N ALA A 414 -40.38 -2.76 4.99
CA ALA A 414 -39.30 -3.14 4.06
C ALA A 414 -37.99 -3.60 4.75
N GLY A 415 -37.95 -3.65 6.09
CA GLY A 415 -36.74 -4.00 6.84
C GLY A 415 -35.64 -2.93 6.81
N LEU A 416 -35.97 -1.67 6.50
CA LEU A 416 -35.01 -0.56 6.44
C LEU A 416 -35.00 0.32 7.69
N GLY A 417 -36.05 0.31 8.51
CA GLY A 417 -36.22 1.24 9.64
C GLY A 417 -35.07 1.21 10.65
N LEU A 418 -34.69 0.02 11.13
CA LEU A 418 -33.56 -0.12 12.07
C LEU A 418 -32.21 0.19 11.44
N ALA A 419 -32.01 -0.13 10.15
CA ALA A 419 -30.80 0.23 9.42
C ALA A 419 -30.67 1.76 9.28
N ILE A 420 -31.78 2.46 9.02
CA ILE A 420 -31.85 3.92 8.98
C ILE A 420 -31.58 4.52 10.35
N ALA A 421 -32.21 3.99 11.40
CA ALA A 421 -31.95 4.43 12.78
C ALA A 421 -30.45 4.33 13.12
N LYS A 422 -29.80 3.20 12.80
CA LYS A 422 -28.35 3.03 12.98
C LYS A 422 -27.54 4.02 12.15
N ALA A 423 -27.87 4.23 10.88
CA ALA A 423 -27.17 5.18 10.02
C ALA A 423 -27.27 6.62 10.54
N ILE A 424 -28.45 7.04 11.01
CA ILE A 424 -28.67 8.36 11.60
C ILE A 424 -27.84 8.52 12.88
N VAL A 425 -27.89 7.54 13.78
CA VAL A 425 -27.11 7.57 15.03
C VAL A 425 -25.61 7.66 14.74
N GLN A 426 -25.11 6.89 13.77
CA GLN A 426 -23.70 6.94 13.36
C GLN A 426 -23.32 8.29 12.73
N PHE A 427 -24.20 8.86 11.90
CA PHE A 427 -24.01 10.19 11.31
C PHE A 427 -23.93 11.29 12.39
N HIS A 428 -24.66 11.14 13.50
CA HIS A 428 -24.61 12.02 14.66
C HIS A 428 -23.53 11.64 15.69
N HIS A 429 -22.55 10.82 15.30
CA HIS A 429 -21.44 10.35 16.17
C HIS A 429 -21.89 9.59 17.43
N GLY A 430 -23.11 9.07 17.44
CA GLY A 430 -23.68 8.30 18.52
C GLY A 430 -23.48 6.79 18.40
N ARG A 431 -24.10 6.05 19.31
CA ARG A 431 -24.17 4.58 19.28
C ARG A 431 -25.58 4.09 19.60
N ILE A 432 -25.97 2.97 19.01
CA ILE A 432 -27.26 2.30 19.28
C ILE A 432 -27.00 0.87 19.75
N ARG A 433 -27.74 0.43 20.76
CA ARG A 433 -27.69 -0.93 21.33
C ARG A 433 -29.10 -1.50 21.45
N VAL A 434 -29.18 -2.82 21.45
CA VAL A 434 -30.41 -3.57 21.74
C VAL A 434 -30.15 -4.51 22.91
N THR A 435 -31.12 -4.64 23.80
CA THR A 435 -31.18 -5.70 24.81
C THR A 435 -32.58 -6.30 24.72
N SER A 436 -32.67 -7.60 24.50
CA SER A 436 -33.96 -8.25 24.27
C SER A 436 -33.93 -9.70 24.72
N GLU A 437 -35.06 -10.19 25.21
CA GLU A 437 -35.28 -11.59 25.55
C GLU A 437 -36.59 -12.04 24.89
N LEU A 438 -36.55 -13.19 24.23
CA LEU A 438 -37.71 -13.72 23.51
C LEU A 438 -38.89 -13.92 24.47
N GLY A 439 -40.04 -13.34 24.12
CA GLY A 439 -41.26 -13.36 24.92
C GLY A 439 -41.33 -12.35 26.06
N ARG A 440 -40.29 -11.54 26.29
CA ARG A 440 -40.29 -10.49 27.34
C ARG A 440 -40.24 -9.06 26.80
N GLY A 441 -39.94 -8.89 25.52
CA GLY A 441 -39.85 -7.60 24.86
C GLY A 441 -38.42 -7.18 24.57
N SER A 442 -38.24 -5.91 24.17
CA SER A 442 -36.94 -5.38 23.76
C SER A 442 -36.71 -3.98 24.32
N THR A 443 -35.44 -3.58 24.37
CA THR A 443 -35.03 -2.24 24.72
C THR A 443 -33.96 -1.78 23.75
N PHE A 444 -34.30 -0.77 22.96
CA PHE A 444 -33.34 -0.06 22.12
C PHE A 444 -32.81 1.13 22.91
N THR A 445 -31.48 1.26 22.97
CA THR A 445 -30.81 2.37 23.65
C THR A 445 -29.95 3.14 22.67
N VAL A 446 -30.27 4.40 22.47
CA VAL A 446 -29.50 5.34 21.64
C VAL A 446 -28.72 6.28 22.55
N TYR A 447 -27.46 6.53 22.21
CA TYR A 447 -26.59 7.49 22.86
C TYR A 447 -26.19 8.53 21.80
N LEU A 448 -26.45 9.81 22.06
CA LEU A 448 -26.08 10.93 21.18
C LEU A 448 -25.22 11.94 21.95
N PRO A 449 -24.05 12.36 21.43
CA PRO A 449 -23.23 13.36 22.09
C PRO A 449 -23.98 14.69 22.26
N LEU A 450 -24.01 15.21 23.48
CA LEU A 450 -24.59 16.51 23.78
C LEU A 450 -23.73 17.63 23.19
N LEU A 451 -24.38 18.69 22.72
CA LEU A 451 -23.70 19.95 22.45
C LEU A 451 -23.15 20.48 23.78
N GLN A 452 -21.81 20.53 23.90
CA GLN A 452 -21.19 21.17 25.04
C GLN A 452 -21.60 22.64 25.06
N THR A 453 -22.54 22.98 25.95
CA THR A 453 -22.80 24.38 26.29
C THR A 453 -21.52 24.88 26.93
N GLY A 454 -20.78 25.74 26.23
CA GLY A 454 -19.59 26.35 26.80
C GLY A 454 -19.99 26.99 28.14
N ARG A 455 -19.51 26.41 29.25
CA ARG A 455 -19.47 27.12 30.53
C ARG A 455 -18.66 28.37 30.27
N GLY A 456 -19.34 29.51 30.14
CA GLY A 456 -18.68 30.80 30.21
C GLY A 456 -17.83 30.80 31.47
N HIS A 457 -16.53 30.99 31.29
CA HIS A 457 -15.65 31.37 32.38
C HIS A 457 -16.23 32.65 32.98
N ALA A 458 -16.88 32.50 34.14
CA ALA A 458 -17.20 33.59 35.04
C ALA A 458 -15.95 33.96 35.85
#